data_AF-A0A450SJK3-F1
#
_entry.id   AF-A0A450SJK3-F1
#
_cell.length_a   1.000
_cell.length_b   1.000
_cell.length_c   1.000
_cell.angle_alpha   90.00
_cell.angle_beta   90.00
_cell.angle_gamma   90.00
#
_symmetry.space_group_name_H-M   'P 1'
#
loop_
_entity.id
_entity.type
_entity.pdbx_description
1 polymer ?
#
loop_
_entity_poly.entity_id
_entity_poly.type
_entity_poly.pdbx_seq_one_letter_code
_entity_poly.pdbx_strand_id
1 'polypeptide(L)'
;ANGDGAKALAAYQEGLVIARKLTELDPLRVQWKTDVVVSFVRMADLEADKGRRAQWLHGALAILEPLAAENRLSAEQKGWIAAIKKALVGLESLE
;
A
#
# COMPACT_ATOMS: atom_id res chain seq x y z
N ALA A 1 -24.34 5.15 -5.40
CA ALA A 1 -23.55 4.29 -6.31
C ALA A 1 -22.43 3.68 -5.48
N ASN A 2 -22.52 2.39 -5.13
CA ASN A 2 -21.53 1.70 -4.27
C ASN A 2 -21.03 0.38 -4.90
N GLY A 3 -21.10 0.29 -6.23
CA GLY A 3 -20.72 -0.91 -6.99
C GLY A 3 -19.22 -1.03 -7.30
N ASP A 4 -18.46 0.07 -7.12
CA ASP A 4 -17.04 0.11 -7.49
C ASP A 4 -16.10 -0.33 -6.35
N GLY A 5 -16.54 -0.25 -5.09
CA GLY A 5 -15.70 -0.67 -3.95
C GLY A 5 -15.41 -2.16 -3.94
N ALA A 6 -16.42 -3.00 -4.22
CA ALA A 6 -16.24 -4.46 -4.25
C ALA A 6 -15.43 -4.93 -5.46
N LYS A 7 -15.62 -4.31 -6.63
CA LYS A 7 -14.80 -4.60 -7.83
C LYS A 7 -13.36 -4.11 -7.67
N ALA A 8 -13.15 -2.93 -7.09
CA ALA A 8 -11.82 -2.42 -6.78
C ALA A 8 -11.12 -3.35 -5.79
N LEU A 9 -11.79 -3.79 -4.73
CA LEU A 9 -11.24 -4.74 -3.76
C LEU A 9 -10.82 -6.05 -4.43
N ALA A 10 -11.67 -6.63 -5.29
CA ALA A 10 -11.35 -7.86 -6.01
C ALA A 10 -10.14 -7.67 -6.95
N ALA A 11 -10.12 -6.58 -7.72
CA ALA A 11 -9.00 -6.26 -8.62
C ALA A 11 -7.68 -6.02 -7.86
N TYR A 12 -7.74 -5.38 -6.69
CA TYR A 12 -6.58 -5.16 -5.84
C TYR A 12 -6.10 -6.46 -5.17
N GLN A 13 -7.02 -7.33 -4.73
CA GLN A 13 -6.68 -8.64 -4.18
C GLN A 13 -6.01 -9.53 -5.24
N GLU A 14 -6.54 -9.57 -6.46
CA GLU A 14 -5.91 -10.27 -7.58
C GLU A 14 -4.53 -9.68 -7.92
N GLY A 15 -4.43 -8.35 -7.96
CA GLY A 15 -3.16 -7.64 -8.14
C GLY A 15 -2.14 -7.99 -7.06
N LEU A 16 -2.57 -8.15 -5.80
CA LEU A 16 -1.72 -8.55 -4.68
C LEU A 16 -1.20 -9.98 -4.81
N VAL A 17 -2.06 -10.92 -5.22
CA VAL A 17 -1.66 -12.31 -5.45
C VAL A 17 -0.66 -12.40 -6.60
N ILE A 18 -0.92 -11.67 -7.69
CA ILE A 18 -0.02 -11.62 -8.84
C ILE A 18 1.30 -10.97 -8.43
N ALA A 19 1.28 -9.81 -7.78
CA ALA A 19 2.49 -9.13 -7.33
C ALA A 19 3.31 -9.98 -6.36
N ARG A 20 2.69 -10.75 -5.46
CA ARG A 20 3.40 -11.68 -4.57
C ARG A 20 4.12 -12.78 -5.33
N LYS A 21 3.44 -13.42 -6.30
CA LYS A 21 4.06 -14.42 -7.19
C LYS A 21 5.16 -13.82 -8.05
N LEU A 22 4.94 -12.61 -8.54
CA LEU A 22 5.90 -11.87 -9.34
C LEU A 22 7.13 -11.46 -8.51
N THR A 23 6.99 -11.12 -7.23
CA THR A 23 8.12 -10.90 -6.33
C THR A 23 8.90 -12.17 -6.00
N GLU A 24 8.28 -13.35 -6.08
CA GLU A 24 9.01 -14.64 -5.98
C GLU A 24 9.81 -14.92 -7.25
N LEU A 25 9.33 -14.47 -8.42
CA LEU A 25 9.99 -14.67 -9.72
C LEU A 25 11.10 -13.65 -10.00
N ASP A 26 10.90 -12.38 -9.67
CA ASP A 26 11.88 -11.30 -9.81
C ASP A 26 11.79 -10.36 -8.61
N PRO A 27 12.43 -10.71 -7.48
CA PRO A 27 12.43 -9.89 -6.27
C PRO A 27 13.12 -8.53 -6.47
N LEU A 28 13.85 -8.35 -7.59
CA LEU A 28 14.56 -7.13 -7.94
C LEU A 28 13.64 -6.08 -8.63
N ARG A 29 12.45 -6.48 -9.07
CA ARG A 29 11.52 -5.55 -9.74
C ARG A 29 10.70 -4.72 -8.75
N VAL A 30 11.20 -3.52 -8.49
CA VAL A 30 10.60 -2.53 -7.57
C VAL A 30 9.20 -2.10 -8.02
N GLN A 31 8.95 -2.04 -9.33
CA GLN A 31 7.70 -1.53 -9.91
C GLN A 31 6.46 -2.32 -9.44
N TRP A 32 6.55 -3.65 -9.40
CA TRP A 32 5.44 -4.50 -8.93
C TRP A 32 5.14 -4.30 -7.45
N LYS A 33 6.17 -4.09 -6.63
CA LYS A 33 6.01 -3.77 -5.21
C LYS A 33 5.36 -2.41 -5.01
N THR A 34 5.69 -1.42 -5.85
CA THR A 34 5.07 -0.09 -5.79
C THR A 34 3.63 -0.07 -6.29
N ASP A 35 3.26 -0.90 -7.26
CA ASP A 35 1.86 -1.02 -7.71
C ASP A 35 0.96 -1.58 -6.59
N VAL A 36 1.48 -2.49 -5.76
CA VAL A 36 0.79 -2.98 -4.55
C VAL A 36 0.63 -1.88 -3.51
N VAL A 37 1.65 -1.05 -3.30
CA VAL A 37 1.58 0.09 -2.38
C VAL A 37 0.50 1.08 -2.81
N VAL A 38 0.42 1.42 -4.09
CA VAL A 38 -0.64 2.29 -4.63
C VAL A 38 -2.03 1.68 -4.39
N SER A 39 -2.14 0.37 -4.56
CA SER A 39 -3.38 -0.38 -4.28
C SER A 39 -3.80 -0.26 -2.81
N PHE A 40 -2.86 -0.45 -1.88
CA PHE A 40 -3.12 -0.29 -0.45
C PHE A 40 -3.53 1.12 -0.05
N VAL A 41 -2.91 2.16 -0.62
CA VAL A 41 -3.29 3.56 -0.34
C VAL A 41 -4.72 3.82 -0.81
N ARG A 42 -5.10 3.34 -2.01
CA ARG A 42 -6.45 3.52 -2.53
C ARG A 42 -7.50 2.75 -1.72
N MET A 43 -7.14 1.56 -1.21
CA MET A 43 -8.00 0.82 -0.28
C MET A 43 -8.17 1.56 1.04
N ALA A 44 -7.10 2.16 1.58
CA ALA A 44 -7.17 2.99 2.77
C ALA A 44 -8.09 4.21 2.58
N ASP A 45 -8.06 4.85 1.41
CA ASP A 45 -8.91 6.03 1.14
C ASP A 45 -10.39 5.70 0.97
N LEU A 46 -10.70 4.48 0.51
CA LEU A 46 -12.08 3.98 0.39
C LEU A 46 -12.63 3.39 1.69
N GLU A 47 -11.78 3.15 2.68
CA GLU A 47 -12.14 2.50 3.91
C GLU A 47 -12.66 3.52 4.94
N ALA A 48 -13.87 3.28 5.43
CA ALA A 48 -14.54 4.17 6.39
C ALA A 48 -14.13 3.84 7.83
N ASP A 49 -13.77 2.58 8.11
CA ASP A 49 -13.30 2.17 9.43
C ASP A 49 -11.83 2.56 9.62
N LYS A 50 -11.54 3.36 10.66
CA LYS A 50 -10.17 3.84 10.93
C LYS A 50 -9.19 2.68 11.17
N GLY A 51 -9.62 1.60 11.82
CA GLY A 51 -8.76 0.44 12.10
C GLY A 51 -8.39 -0.32 10.83
N ARG A 52 -9.36 -0.58 9.97
CA ARG A 52 -9.11 -1.19 8.65
C ARG A 52 -8.30 -0.26 7.75
N ARG A 53 -8.56 1.05 7.79
CA ARG A 53 -7.75 2.05 7.07
C ARG A 53 -6.29 2.00 7.50
N ALA A 54 -6.04 1.98 8.81
CA ALA A 54 -4.70 1.83 9.36
C ALA A 54 -4.06 0.50 8.91
N GLN A 55 -4.81 -0.60 8.91
CA GLN A 55 -4.32 -1.90 8.43
C GLN A 55 -3.81 -1.85 6.98
N TRP A 56 -4.54 -1.19 6.07
CA TRP A 56 -4.11 -1.01 4.69
C TRP A 56 -2.83 -0.15 4.58
N LEU A 57 -2.75 0.94 5.34
CA LEU A 57 -1.56 1.81 5.37
C LEU A 57 -0.32 1.10 5.96
N HIS A 58 -0.49 0.26 6.97
CA HIS A 58 0.58 -0.58 7.49
C HIS A 58 1.07 -1.60 6.45
N GLY A 59 0.16 -2.19 5.67
CA GLY A 59 0.51 -3.07 4.56
C GLY A 59 1.39 -2.38 3.50
N ALA A 60 1.10 -1.11 3.19
CA ALA A 60 1.92 -0.30 2.30
C ALA A 60 3.33 -0.04 2.85
N LEU A 61 3.46 0.27 4.15
CA LEU A 61 4.75 0.48 4.79
C LEU A 61 5.60 -0.79 4.82
N ALA A 62 5.00 -1.95 5.09
CA ALA A 62 5.71 -3.22 5.12
C ALA A 62 6.42 -3.57 3.80
N ILE A 63 5.99 -2.98 2.68
CA ILE A 63 6.64 -3.13 1.37
C ILE A 63 7.66 -2.03 1.12
N LEU A 64 7.34 -0.77 1.46
CA LEU A 64 8.23 0.35 1.18
C LEU A 64 9.46 0.39 2.10
N GLU A 65 9.33 0.04 3.38
CA GLU A 65 10.44 0.09 4.34
C GLU A 65 11.63 -0.82 3.97
N PRO A 66 11.46 -2.10 3.58
CA PRO A 66 12.59 -2.91 3.13
C PRO A 66 13.20 -2.37 1.84
N LEU A 67 12.39 -1.88 0.90
CA LEU A 67 12.90 -1.29 -0.34
C LEU A 67 13.69 0.01 -0.09
N ALA A 68 13.30 0.79 0.92
CA ALA A 68 14.04 1.96 1.35
C ALA A 68 15.39 1.58 1.96
N ALA A 69 15.42 0.54 2.80
CA ALA A 69 16.64 0.01 3.41
C ALA A 69 17.62 -0.56 2.37
N GLU A 70 17.11 -1.20 1.32
CA GLU A 70 17.90 -1.68 0.19
C GLU A 70 18.33 -0.55 -0.78
N ASN A 71 17.94 0.71 -0.53
CA ASN A 71 18.15 1.86 -1.41
C ASN A 71 17.60 1.67 -2.82
N ARG A 72 16.50 0.93 -2.94
CA ARG A 72 15.83 0.58 -4.20
C ARG A 72 14.65 1.50 -4.54
N LEU A 73 14.38 2.48 -3.69
CA LEU A 73 13.32 3.47 -3.90
C LEU A 73 13.84 4.78 -4.49
N SER A 74 13.08 5.32 -5.42
CA SER A 74 13.21 6.70 -5.92
C SER A 74 12.85 7.72 -4.84
N ALA A 75 13.29 8.97 -5.00
CA ALA A 75 12.98 10.05 -4.05
C ALA A 75 11.46 10.25 -3.84
N GLU A 76 10.67 10.14 -4.90
CA GLU A 76 9.21 10.18 -4.85
C GLU A 76 8.63 9.08 -3.95
N GLN A 77 9.09 7.84 -4.16
CA GLN A 77 8.61 6.67 -3.41
C GLN A 77 9.01 6.72 -1.93
N LYS A 78 10.18 7.29 -1.61
CA LYS A 78 10.57 7.60 -0.23
C LYS A 78 9.63 8.65 0.39
N GLY A 79 9.14 9.60 -0.40
CA GLY A 79 8.10 10.57 0.01
C GLY A 79 6.78 9.91 0.39
N TRP A 80 6.40 8.81 -0.26
CA TRP A 80 5.18 8.06 0.09
C TRP A 80 5.24 7.49 1.51
N ILE A 81 6.42 7.03 1.97
CA ILE A 81 6.61 6.54 3.34
C ILE A 81 6.24 7.62 4.36
N ALA A 82 6.75 8.84 4.16
CA ALA A 82 6.46 9.96 5.05
C ALA A 82 4.98 10.34 5.03
N ALA A 83 4.35 10.35 3.85
CA ALA A 83 2.92 10.63 3.71
C ALA A 83 2.06 9.59 4.43
N ILE A 84 2.37 8.29 4.26
CA ILE A 84 1.64 7.20 4.89
C ILE A 84 1.80 7.24 6.42
N LYS A 85 3.02 7.45 6.93
CA LYS A 85 3.25 7.61 8.37
C LYS A 85 2.48 8.78 8.96
N LYS A 86 2.42 9.92 8.25
CA LYS A 86 1.62 11.08 8.66
C LYS A 86 0.12 10.77 8.71
N ALA A 87 -0.39 10.03 7.71
CA ALA A 87 -1.78 9.62 7.68
C ALA A 87 -2.14 8.70 8.85
N LEU A 88 -1.27 7.74 9.19
CA LEU A 88 -1.45 6.85 10.35
C LEU A 88 -1.53 7.63 11.67
N VAL A 89 -0.57 8.53 11.92
CA VAL A 89 -0.59 9.39 13.12
C VAL A 89 -1.87 10.21 13.19
N GLY A 90 -2.36 10.71 12.05
CA GLY A 90 -3.63 11.44 11.98
C GLY A 90 -4.85 10.58 12.33
N LEU A 91 -4.82 9.27 12.05
CA LEU A 91 -5.91 8.35 12.41
C LEU A 91 -5.91 8.03 13.90
N GLU A 92 -4.73 7.86 14.50
CA GLU A 92 -4.52 7.62 15.94
C GLU A 92 -4.82 8.86 16.79
N SER A 93 -4.56 10.06 16.27
CA SER A 93 -4.79 11.32 16.98
C SER A 93 -6.27 11.73 17.06
N LEU A 94 -7.16 11.00 16.37
CA LEU A 94 -8.60 11.29 16.31
C LEU A 94 -9.42 10.37 17.24
N GLU A 95 -8.78 9.71 18.20
CA GLU A 95 -9.41 8.91 19.27
C GLU A 95 -9.75 9.73 20.51
#